data_AF-A0A7W5DAN0-F1
#
_entry.id   AF-A0A7W5DAN0-F1
#
_cell.length_a   1.000
_cell.length_b   1.000
_cell.length_c   1.000
_cell.angle_alpha   90.00
_cell.angle_beta   90.00
_cell.angle_gamma   90.00
#
_symmetry.space_group_name_H-M   'P 1'
#
loop_
_entity.id
_entity.type
_entity.pdbx_description
1 polymer ?
#
loop_
_entity_poly.entity_id
_entity_poly.type
_entity_poly.pdbx_seq_one_letter_code
_entity_poly.pdbx_strand_id
1 'polypeptide(L)'
;MKLVRALSLSVATLAGVASQSTLADPQRAQVAELKTVYLTCEQAASRTILDMAAAAFCSRYAEELLRRGFAGDFNQLLAWWREAKNDAISIQGGTPDATDEQGSPTTH
;
A
#
# COMPACT_ATOMS: atom_id res chain seq x y z
N MET A 1 -28.77 20.24 -59.14
CA MET A 1 -29.01 19.63 -57.81
C MET A 1 -27.65 19.44 -57.15
N LYS A 2 -27.40 20.10 -56.01
CA LYS A 2 -26.08 20.24 -55.37
C LYS A 2 -25.73 18.98 -54.56
N LEU A 3 -24.47 18.52 -54.73
CA LEU A 3 -23.85 17.36 -54.09
C LEU A 3 -23.81 17.50 -52.56
N VAL A 4 -24.38 16.53 -51.84
CA VAL A 4 -24.22 16.40 -50.38
C VAL A 4 -22.92 15.67 -50.12
N ARG A 5 -21.90 16.40 -49.66
CA ARG A 5 -20.67 15.83 -49.12
C ARG A 5 -21.00 15.19 -47.78
N ALA A 6 -20.98 13.86 -47.74
CA ALA A 6 -21.05 13.10 -46.50
C ALA A 6 -19.80 13.42 -45.67
N LEU A 7 -20.00 14.13 -44.55
CA LEU A 7 -18.95 14.36 -43.56
C LEU A 7 -18.67 13.04 -42.84
N SER A 8 -17.49 12.48 -43.07
CA SER A 8 -16.95 11.38 -42.29
C SER A 8 -16.68 11.85 -40.86
N LEU A 9 -17.56 11.49 -39.92
CA LEU A 9 -17.26 11.60 -38.49
C LEU A 9 -16.31 10.46 -38.10
N SER A 10 -15.01 10.73 -38.12
CA SER A 10 -14.03 9.86 -37.48
C SER A 10 -14.20 9.98 -35.96
N VAL A 11 -14.83 8.98 -35.35
CA VAL A 11 -14.87 8.83 -33.89
C VAL A 11 -13.46 8.49 -33.42
N ALA A 12 -12.79 9.47 -32.82
CA ALA A 12 -11.53 9.24 -32.13
C ALA A 12 -11.82 8.50 -30.81
N THR A 13 -11.73 7.18 -30.82
CA THR A 13 -11.75 6.37 -29.60
C THR A 13 -10.47 6.67 -28.81
N LEU A 14 -10.58 7.44 -27.74
CA LEU A 14 -9.55 7.52 -26.71
C LEU A 14 -9.46 6.14 -26.04
N ALA A 15 -8.53 5.31 -26.52
CA ALA A 15 -8.09 4.14 -25.79
C ALA A 15 -7.42 4.64 -24.51
N GLY A 16 -8.09 4.48 -23.38
CA GLY A 16 -7.50 4.70 -22.06
C GLY A 16 -6.22 3.87 -21.98
N VAL A 17 -5.10 4.54 -21.71
CA VAL A 17 -3.88 3.83 -21.33
C VAL A 17 -4.20 3.08 -20.05
N ALA A 18 -4.29 1.76 -20.14
CA ALA A 18 -4.21 0.92 -18.97
C ALA A 18 -2.87 1.25 -18.32
N SER A 19 -2.89 1.92 -17.17
CA SER A 19 -1.74 2.05 -16.29
C SER A 19 -1.32 0.63 -15.93
N GLN A 20 -0.42 0.05 -16.74
CA GLN A 20 0.20 -1.23 -16.43
C GLN A 20 0.86 -1.03 -15.07
N SER A 21 0.40 -1.76 -14.06
CA SER A 21 0.90 -1.66 -12.70
C SER A 21 2.41 -1.81 -12.72
N THR A 22 3.11 -0.69 -12.61
CA THR A 22 4.57 -0.63 -12.41
C THR A 22 5.00 -1.40 -11.16
N LEU A 23 4.05 -1.70 -10.27
CA LEU A 23 4.11 -2.57 -9.10
C LEU A 23 4.30 -4.08 -9.38
N ALA A 24 4.45 -4.52 -10.63
CA ALA A 24 4.74 -5.94 -10.89
C ALA A 24 6.22 -6.29 -10.69
N ASP A 25 7.11 -5.30 -10.80
CA ASP A 25 8.56 -5.51 -10.80
C ASP A 25 9.22 -4.72 -9.65
N PRO A 26 9.69 -5.41 -8.59
CA PRO A 26 10.32 -4.74 -7.45
C PRO A 26 11.62 -4.00 -7.84
N GLN A 27 12.28 -4.40 -8.94
CA GLN A 27 13.53 -3.75 -9.37
C GLN A 27 13.31 -2.29 -9.79
N ARG A 28 12.11 -1.95 -10.25
CA ARG A 28 11.72 -0.60 -10.65
C ARG A 28 11.10 0.22 -9.52
N ALA A 29 10.70 -0.42 -8.42
CA ALA A 29 10.13 0.27 -7.26
C ALA A 29 11.18 1.12 -6.54
N GLN A 30 10.73 2.22 -5.96
CA GLN A 30 11.57 3.03 -5.05
C GLN A 30 11.68 2.34 -3.68
N VAL A 31 12.73 2.63 -2.90
CA VAL A 31 12.90 2.01 -1.57
C VAL A 31 11.71 2.28 -0.63
N ALA A 32 11.12 3.47 -0.70
CA ALA A 32 9.91 3.80 0.07
C ALA A 32 8.71 2.91 -0.33
N GLU A 33 8.54 2.63 -1.62
CA GLU A 33 7.49 1.75 -2.12
C GLU A 33 7.74 0.28 -1.72
N LEU A 34 8.99 -0.17 -1.79
CA LEU A 34 9.40 -1.49 -1.30
C LEU A 34 9.05 -1.68 0.18
N LYS A 35 9.29 -0.66 1.01
CA LYS A 35 8.92 -0.64 2.43
C LYS A 35 7.41 -0.74 2.62
N THR A 36 6.62 0.03 1.87
CA THR A 36 5.15 0.00 1.94
C THR A 36 4.59 -1.37 1.54
N VAL A 37 5.07 -1.95 0.44
CA VAL A 37 4.63 -3.28 -0.02
C VAL A 37 5.04 -4.35 0.98
N TYR A 38 6.26 -4.30 1.52
CA TYR A 38 6.71 -5.22 2.57
C TYR A 38 5.79 -5.18 3.80
N LEU A 39 5.44 -4.00 4.33
CA LEU A 39 4.53 -3.90 5.48
C LEU A 39 3.13 -4.42 5.17
N THR A 40 2.66 -4.25 3.93
CA THR A 40 1.37 -4.79 3.46
C THR A 40 1.39 -6.32 3.44
N CYS A 41 2.47 -6.90 2.91
CA CYS A 41 2.72 -8.34 2.92
C CYS A 41 2.80 -8.92 4.34
N GLU A 42 3.52 -8.26 5.23
CA GLU A 42 3.64 -8.66 6.64
C GLU A 42 2.29 -8.61 7.36
N GLN A 43 1.48 -7.58 7.09
CA GLN A 43 0.13 -7.50 7.64
C GLN A 43 -0.76 -8.64 7.12
N ALA A 44 -0.71 -8.94 5.82
CA ALA A 44 -1.49 -10.03 5.24
C ALA A 44 -1.07 -11.39 5.82
N ALA A 45 0.24 -11.65 5.87
CA ALA A 45 0.81 -12.88 6.43
C ALA A 45 0.51 -13.05 7.93
N SER A 46 0.36 -11.95 8.68
CA SER A 46 -0.03 -12.01 10.10
C SER A 46 -1.49 -12.45 10.33
N ARG A 47 -2.34 -12.37 9.29
CA ARG A 47 -3.79 -12.64 9.38
C ARG A 47 -4.18 -13.98 8.79
N THR A 48 -3.46 -14.45 7.78
CA THR A 48 -3.78 -15.68 7.06
C THR A 48 -2.53 -16.30 6.45
N ILE A 49 -2.59 -17.61 6.18
CA ILE A 49 -1.65 -18.27 5.28
C ILE A 49 -1.87 -17.70 3.88
N LEU A 50 -0.79 -17.23 3.25
CA LEU A 50 -0.79 -16.73 1.88
C LEU A 50 -0.83 -17.89 0.88
N ASP A 51 -1.55 -17.71 -0.23
CA ASP A 51 -1.42 -18.61 -1.37
C ASP A 51 -0.03 -18.47 -2.03
N MET A 52 0.30 -19.39 -2.93
CA MET A 52 1.62 -19.43 -3.57
C MET A 52 1.94 -18.17 -4.39
N ALA A 53 0.94 -17.58 -5.05
CA ALA A 53 1.17 -16.39 -5.87
C ALA A 53 1.44 -15.17 -4.99
N ALA A 54 0.66 -14.99 -3.92
CA ALA A 54 0.85 -13.94 -2.93
C ALA A 54 2.19 -14.09 -2.19
N ALA A 55 2.54 -15.31 -1.77
CA ALA A 55 3.83 -15.59 -1.14
C ALA A 55 5.00 -15.23 -2.07
N ALA A 56 4.97 -15.68 -3.33
CA ALA A 56 6.00 -15.36 -4.31
C ALA A 56 6.10 -13.86 -4.60
N PHE A 57 4.97 -13.15 -4.67
CA PHE A 57 4.96 -11.70 -4.80
C PHE A 57 5.66 -11.04 -3.60
N CYS A 58 5.29 -11.40 -2.38
CA CYS A 58 5.86 -10.83 -1.16
C CYS A 58 7.35 -11.14 -1.01
N SER A 59 7.80 -12.36 -1.35
CA SER A 59 9.23 -12.74 -1.30
C SER A 59 10.08 -11.85 -2.20
N ARG A 60 9.67 -11.60 -3.46
CA ARG A 60 10.46 -10.77 -4.39
C ARG A 60 10.61 -9.33 -3.89
N TYR A 61 9.57 -8.78 -3.28
CA TYR A 61 9.62 -7.44 -2.68
C TYR A 61 10.49 -7.40 -1.42
N ALA A 62 10.43 -8.44 -0.58
CA ALA A 62 11.27 -8.56 0.61
C ALA A 62 12.77 -8.67 0.26
N GLU A 63 13.11 -9.48 -0.74
CA GLU A 63 14.48 -9.64 -1.24
C GLU A 63 15.04 -8.32 -1.78
N GLU A 64 14.27 -7.63 -2.61
CA GLU A 64 14.70 -6.36 -3.19
C GLU A 64 14.83 -5.25 -2.14
N LEU A 65 13.91 -5.23 -1.15
CA LEU A 65 14.00 -4.33 -0.01
C LEU A 65 15.25 -4.61 0.83
N LEU A 66 15.52 -5.87 1.14
CA LEU A 66 16.71 -6.28 1.88
C LEU A 66 17.97 -5.80 1.15
N ARG A 67 18.06 -6.06 -0.15
CA ARG A 67 19.21 -5.72 -0.98
C ARG A 67 19.44 -4.22 -1.08
N ARG A 68 18.40 -3.41 -1.36
CA ARG A 68 18.56 -1.97 -1.65
C ARG A 68 18.29 -1.05 -0.47
N GLY A 69 17.30 -1.40 0.35
CA GLY A 69 16.91 -0.60 1.51
C GLY A 69 17.82 -0.81 2.72
N PHE A 70 18.45 -1.98 2.82
CA PHE A 70 19.24 -2.38 3.98
C PHE A 70 20.60 -2.99 3.62
N ALA A 71 21.04 -2.85 2.37
CA ALA A 71 22.34 -3.34 1.88
C ALA A 71 22.61 -4.84 2.16
N GLY A 72 21.56 -5.66 2.25
CA GLY A 72 21.66 -7.08 2.58
C GLY A 72 21.64 -7.40 4.08
N ASP A 73 21.58 -6.40 4.96
CA ASP A 73 21.57 -6.62 6.40
C ASP A 73 20.16 -6.91 6.91
N PHE A 74 19.90 -8.19 7.18
CA PHE A 74 18.62 -8.64 7.70
C PHE A 74 18.31 -8.11 9.10
N ASN A 75 19.32 -7.87 9.94
CA ASN A 75 19.10 -7.33 11.29
C ASN A 75 18.60 -5.89 11.23
N GLN A 76 19.12 -5.09 10.29
CA GLN A 76 18.62 -3.73 10.06
C GLN A 76 17.19 -3.71 9.53
N LEU A 77 16.86 -4.62 8.59
CA LEU A 77 15.49 -4.78 8.11
C LEU A 77 14.55 -5.14 9.27
N LEU A 78 14.94 -6.09 10.11
CA LEU A 78 14.13 -6.56 11.23
C LEU A 78 13.95 -5.47 12.31
N ALA A 79 15.00 -4.70 12.60
CA ALA A 79 14.92 -3.58 13.53
C ALA A 79 13.97 -2.50 13.02
N TRP A 80 14.07 -2.12 11.75
CA TRP A 80 13.16 -1.17 11.12
C TRP A 80 11.70 -1.67 11.11
N TRP A 81 11.47 -2.93 10.76
CA TRP A 81 10.11 -3.50 10.71
C TRP A 81 9.42 -3.47 12.07
N ARG A 82 10.16 -3.75 13.16
CA ARG A 82 9.62 -3.67 14.53
C ARG A 82 9.17 -2.25 14.86
N GLU A 83 9.96 -1.25 14.50
CA GLU A 83 9.61 0.15 14.71
C GLU A 83 8.38 0.56 13.89
N ALA A 84 8.38 0.24 12.60
CA ALA A 84 7.26 0.56 11.71
C ALA A 84 5.92 -0.04 12.17
N LYS A 85 5.95 -1.20 12.83
CA LYS A 85 4.76 -1.79 13.45
C LYS A 85 4.28 -1.01 14.68
N ASN A 86 5.19 -0.53 15.52
CA ASN A 86 4.85 0.25 16.71
C ASN A 86 4.21 1.59 16.34
N ASP A 87 4.69 2.23 15.27
CA ASP A 87 4.09 3.43 14.70
C ASP A 87 2.65 3.19 14.25
N ALA A 88 2.41 2.09 13.52
CA ALA A 88 1.07 1.75 13.04
C ALA A 88 0.07 1.49 14.18
N ILE A 89 0.53 0.88 15.29
CA ILE A 89 -0.29 0.65 16.50
C ILE A 89 -0.58 1.97 17.21
N SER A 90 0.41 2.87 17.32
CA SER A 90 0.27 4.15 18.00
C SER A 90 -0.74 5.08 17.31
N ILE A 91 -0.81 5.04 15.98
CA ILE A 91 -1.85 5.77 15.21
C ILE A 91 -3.25 5.19 15.44
N GLN A 92 -3.38 3.87 15.65
CA GLN A 92 -4.68 3.22 15.88
C GLN A 92 -5.18 3.35 17.33
N GLY A 93 -4.29 3.55 18.31
CA GLY A 93 -4.64 3.76 19.72
C GLY A 93 -5.06 5.19 20.09
N GLY A 94 -4.97 6.14 19.14
CA GLY A 94 -5.30 7.55 19.35
C GLY A 94 -6.77 7.89 19.15
N THR A 95 -7.65 7.41 20.02
CA THR A 95 -8.95 8.05 20.25
C THR A 95 -9.19 8.10 21.75
N PRO A 96 -8.86 9.23 22.42
CA PRO A 96 -9.41 9.52 23.72
C PRO A 96 -10.93 9.68 23.55
N ASP A 97 -11.69 8.79 24.17
CA ASP A 97 -13.10 8.98 24.47
C ASP A 97 -13.21 10.19 25.39
N ALA A 98 -13.30 11.38 24.80
CA ALA A 98 -13.70 12.60 25.48
C ALA A 98 -15.23 12.63 25.52
N THR A 99 -15.81 11.68 26.26
CA THR A 99 -17.08 11.94 26.93
C THR A 99 -16.71 12.37 28.35
N ASP A 100 -16.37 13.65 28.47
CA ASP A 100 -16.36 14.36 29.74
C ASP A 100 -17.76 14.18 30.38
N GLU A 101 -17.85 13.35 31.41
CA GLU A 101 -18.95 13.40 32.37
C GLU A 101 -18.93 14.78 33.05
N GLN A 102 -19.65 15.73 32.44
CA GLN A 102 -20.05 16.97 33.07
C GLN A 102 -20.93 16.66 34.29
N GLY A 103 -20.51 17.19 35.44
CA GLY A 103 -20.97 16.76 36.75
C GLY A 103 -22.42 17.08 37.14
N SER A 104 -22.89 16.25 38.08
CA SER A 104 -23.66 16.55 39.31
C SER A 104 -25.06 17.20 39.21
N PRO A 105 -26.03 16.85 40.10
CA PRO A 105 -25.84 16.98 41.55
C PRO A 105 -26.38 15.84 42.44
N THR A 106 -25.72 15.71 43.58
CA THR A 106 -26.11 15.02 44.80
C THR A 106 -27.50 15.45 45.28
N THR A 107 -28.35 14.48 45.60
CA THR A 107 -29.57 14.67 46.41
C THR A 107 -29.50 13.68 47.57
N HIS A 108 -29.30 14.19 48.78
CA HIS A 108 -29.95 13.82 50.06
C HIS A 108 -29.29 14.54 51.23
#